data_AF-A0A935PUK4-F1
#
_entry.id   AF-A0A935PUK4-F1
#
_cell.length_a   1.000
_cell.length_b   1.000
_cell.length_c   1.000
_cell.angle_alpha   90.00
_cell.angle_beta   90.00
_cell.angle_gamma   90.00
#
_symmetry.space_group_name_H-M   'P 1'
#
loop_
_entity.id
_entity.type
_entity.pdbx_description
1 polymer ?
#
loop_
_entity_poly.entity_id
_entity_poly.type
_entity_poly.pdbx_seq_one_letter_code
_entity_poly.pdbx_strand_id
1 'polypeptide(L)'
;MKVMTARDAKNHFGEFLDAARREPVVVTRNDRPVGIMISVEDAADTFFSDFFIDKESEYDEWLFGKVSKTMERVATGKTGLLEHSDAMSLLKDRLAARRQKTT
;
A
#
# COMPACT_ATOMS: atom_id res chain seq x y z
N MET A 1 11.00 -10.03 -11.81
CA MET A 1 10.55 -11.04 -10.82
C MET A 1 11.28 -12.32 -11.13
N LYS A 2 12.09 -12.80 -10.19
CA LYS A 2 12.91 -14.01 -10.33
C LYS A 2 12.21 -15.21 -9.71
N VAL A 3 12.40 -16.41 -10.27
CA VAL A 3 11.89 -17.66 -9.67
C VAL A 3 13.08 -18.53 -9.28
N MET A 4 13.07 -19.05 -8.06
CA MET A 4 14.10 -19.95 -7.54
C MET A 4 13.47 -21.15 -6.85
N THR A 5 14.14 -22.30 -6.91
CA THR A 5 13.69 -23.46 -6.14
C THR A 5 14.01 -23.27 -4.65
N ALA A 6 13.24 -23.90 -3.78
CA ALA A 6 13.48 -23.90 -2.34
C ALA A 6 14.85 -24.49 -1.98
N ARG A 7 15.35 -25.43 -2.81
CA ARG A 7 16.69 -25.99 -2.66
C ARG A 7 17.76 -24.95 -2.98
N ASP A 8 17.60 -24.21 -4.06
CA ASP A 8 18.57 -23.19 -4.45
C ASP A 8 18.57 -22.01 -3.48
N ALA A 9 17.39 -21.58 -3.03
CA ALA A 9 17.27 -20.55 -2.00
C ALA A 9 17.93 -20.95 -0.68
N LYS A 10 17.78 -22.21 -0.27
CA LYS A 10 18.44 -22.74 0.93
C LYS A 10 19.97 -22.81 0.78
N ASN A 11 20.44 -23.30 -0.38
CA ASN A 11 21.86 -23.56 -0.60
C ASN A 11 22.66 -22.27 -0.92
N HIS A 12 22.03 -21.28 -1.54
CA HIS A 12 22.65 -20.02 -1.97
C HIS A 12 21.95 -18.84 -1.31
N PHE A 13 21.79 -18.91 0.02
CA PHE A 13 21.00 -17.94 0.76
C PHE A 13 21.50 -16.49 0.61
N GLY A 14 22.82 -16.29 0.52
CA GLY A 14 23.40 -14.96 0.27
C GLY A 14 22.96 -14.37 -1.08
N GLU A 15 23.11 -15.12 -2.17
CA GLU A 15 22.67 -14.69 -3.50
C GLU A 15 21.15 -14.51 -3.59
N PHE A 16 20.40 -15.33 -2.84
CA PHE A 16 18.95 -15.20 -2.72
C PHE A 16 18.54 -13.87 -2.08
N LEU A 17 19.21 -13.45 -1.00
CA LEU A 17 18.97 -12.15 -0.37
C LEU A 17 19.35 -10.98 -1.29
N ASP A 18 20.48 -11.10 -1.99
CA ASP A 18 20.92 -10.08 -2.95
C ASP A 18 19.96 -9.95 -4.13
N ALA A 19 19.38 -11.06 -4.59
CA ALA A 19 18.35 -11.06 -5.61
C ALA A 19 17.05 -10.43 -5.09
N ALA A 20 16.59 -10.82 -3.89
CA ALA A 20 15.37 -10.28 -3.27
C ALA A 20 15.42 -8.78 -2.99
N ARG A 21 16.63 -8.23 -2.80
CA ARG A 21 16.85 -6.79 -2.64
C ARG A 21 16.75 -6.01 -3.95
N ARG A 22 17.00 -6.65 -5.10
CA ARG A 22 16.92 -6.01 -6.43
C ARG A 22 15.56 -6.17 -7.08
N GLU A 23 14.93 -7.32 -6.88
CA GLU A 23 13.61 -7.63 -7.42
C GLU A 23 12.91 -8.73 -6.61
N PRO A 24 11.56 -8.81 -6.64
CA PRO A 24 10.82 -9.88 -5.99
C PRO A 24 11.24 -11.27 -6.47
N VAL A 25 11.50 -12.19 -5.53
CA VAL A 25 11.87 -13.58 -5.79
C VAL A 25 10.77 -14.53 -5.33
N VAL A 26 10.24 -15.34 -6.24
CA VAL A 26 9.29 -16.41 -5.94
C VAL A 26 10.06 -17.69 -5.67
N VAL A 27 9.78 -18.31 -4.52
CA VAL A 27 10.34 -19.59 -4.13
C VAL A 27 9.37 -20.71 -4.50
N THR A 28 9.83 -21.71 -5.25
CA THR A 28 9.04 -22.88 -5.65
C THR A 28 9.55 -24.16 -4.99
N ARG A 29 8.65 -25.09 -4.69
CA ARG A 29 8.96 -26.45 -4.24
C ARG A 29 8.19 -27.43 -5.11
N ASN A 30 8.89 -28.34 -5.78
CA ASN A 30 8.29 -29.28 -6.73
C ASN A 30 7.38 -28.57 -7.75
N ASP A 31 7.92 -27.53 -8.39
CA ASP A 31 7.21 -26.68 -9.37
C ASP A 31 5.96 -25.95 -8.87
N ARG A 32 5.74 -25.93 -7.54
CA ARG A 32 4.66 -25.18 -6.90
C ARG A 32 5.21 -23.95 -6.19
N PRO A 33 4.68 -22.74 -6.42
CA PRO A 33 5.07 -21.56 -5.65
C PRO A 33 4.67 -21.73 -4.18
N VAL A 34 5.63 -21.54 -3.28
CA VAL A 34 5.46 -21.71 -1.82
C VAL A 34 5.70 -20.44 -1.02
N GLY A 35 6.39 -19.46 -1.59
CA GLY A 35 6.65 -18.19 -0.91
C GLY A 35 7.20 -17.14 -1.87
N ILE A 36 7.14 -15.88 -1.45
CA ILE A 36 7.71 -14.74 -2.17
C ILE A 36 8.58 -13.98 -1.18
N MET A 37 9.78 -13.61 -1.60
CA MET A 37 10.63 -12.69 -0.86
C MET A 37 10.75 -11.38 -1.61
N ILE A 38 10.55 -10.29 -0.88
CA ILE A 38 10.65 -8.91 -1.35
C ILE A 38 11.53 -8.12 -0.40
N SER A 39 12.15 -7.06 -0.89
CA SER A 39 12.89 -6.13 -0.05
C SER A 39 11.93 -5.36 0.86
N VAL A 40 12.41 -4.94 2.03
CA VAL A 40 11.60 -4.12 2.96
C VAL A 40 11.27 -2.76 2.34
N GLU A 41 12.18 -2.22 1.54
CA GLU A 41 12.00 -0.96 0.80
C GLU A 41 10.88 -1.08 -0.23
N ASP A 42 10.88 -2.13 -1.06
CA ASP A 42 9.81 -2.39 -2.03
C ASP A 42 8.48 -2.75 -1.35
N ALA A 43 8.54 -3.40 -0.19
CA ALA A 43 7.36 -3.71 0.61
C ALA A 43 6.72 -2.44 1.19
N ALA A 44 7.53 -1.46 1.60
CA ALA A 44 7.08 -0.18 2.14
C ALA A 44 6.35 0.67 1.10
N ASP A 45 6.81 0.67 -0.15
CA ASP A 45 6.19 1.42 -1.25
C ASP A 45 4.97 0.70 -1.87
N THR A 46 4.66 -0.52 -1.43
CA THR A 46 3.50 -1.29 -1.89
C THR A 46 2.42 -1.41 -0.80
N PHE A 47 1.19 -1.71 -1.21
CA PHE A 47 0.05 -2.05 -0.33
C PHE A 47 0.32 -3.23 0.65
N PHE A 48 1.43 -3.97 0.47
CA PHE A 48 1.86 -5.03 1.36
C PHE A 48 2.31 -4.51 2.73
N SER A 49 2.82 -3.28 2.81
CA SER A 49 3.16 -2.63 4.09
C SER A 49 1.92 -2.50 4.99
N ASP A 50 0.78 -2.10 4.44
CA ASP A 50 -0.48 -2.00 5.17
C ASP A 50 -1.04 -3.36 5.64
N PHE A 51 -0.61 -4.47 5.04
CA PHE A 51 -1.10 -5.81 5.36
C PHE A 51 -0.20 -6.60 6.31
N PHE A 52 1.10 -6.26 6.38
CA PHE A 52 2.12 -6.99 7.16
C PHE A 52 2.74 -6.19 8.30
N ILE A 53 2.63 -4.86 8.28
CA ILE A 53 2.95 -4.07 9.46
C ILE A 53 1.78 -4.29 10.41
N ASP A 54 2.05 -4.96 11.52
CA ASP A 54 1.15 -5.10 12.68
C ASP A 54 0.78 -3.68 13.14
N LYS A 55 -0.22 -3.07 12.50
CA LYS A 55 -0.77 -1.80 12.96
C LYS A 55 -1.58 -2.19 14.19
N GLU A 56 -1.24 -1.59 15.32
CA GLU A 56 -1.97 -1.76 16.57
C GLU A 56 -3.48 -1.79 16.28
N SER A 57 -4.17 -2.79 16.81
CA SER A 57 -5.60 -3.08 16.57
C SER A 57 -6.53 -1.86 16.57
N GLU A 58 -6.15 -0.79 17.26
CA GLU A 58 -6.87 0.47 17.34
C GLU A 58 -6.84 1.29 16.03
N TYR A 59 -5.75 1.20 15.25
CA TYR A 59 -5.64 1.88 13.95
C TYR A 59 -6.62 1.30 12.93
N ASP A 60 -6.75 -0.03 12.89
CA ASP A 60 -7.66 -0.73 12.00
C ASP A 60 -9.12 -0.45 12.38
N GLU A 61 -9.43 -0.43 13.67
CA GLU A 61 -10.78 -0.10 14.15
C GLU A 61 -11.15 1.36 13.84
N TRP A 62 -10.21 2.30 14.02
CA TRP A 62 -10.42 3.70 13.63
C TRP A 62 -10.58 3.88 12.12
N LEU A 63 -9.72 3.24 11.31
CA LEU A 63 -9.75 3.33 9.85
C LEU A 63 -11.05 2.75 9.31
N PHE A 64 -11.43 1.57 9.77
CA PHE A 64 -12.69 0.92 9.40
C PHE A 64 -13.89 1.78 9.78
N GLY A 65 -13.88 2.36 10.98
CA GLY A 65 -14.91 3.29 11.44
C GLY A 65 -15.01 4.55 10.57
N LYS A 66 -13.88 5.12 10.17
CA LYS A 66 -13.83 6.33 9.33
C LYS A 66 -14.32 6.08 7.91
N VAL A 67 -13.90 4.97 7.30
CA VAL A 67 -14.36 4.57 5.96
C VAL A 67 -15.85 4.28 5.98
N SER A 68 -16.33 3.49 6.95
CA SER A 68 -17.75 3.14 7.08
C SER A 68 -18.65 4.37 7.25
N LYS A 69 -18.27 5.31 8.14
CA LYS A 69 -19.01 6.58 8.31
C LYS A 69 -19.01 7.43 7.04
N THR A 70 -17.92 7.42 6.28
CA THR A 70 -17.83 8.16 5.01
C THR A 70 -18.75 7.55 3.96
N MET A 71 -18.76 6.22 3.84
CA MET A 71 -19.66 5.50 2.95
C MET A 71 -21.13 5.70 3.30
N GLU A 72 -21.49 5.68 4.59
CA GLU A 72 -22.85 5.98 5.03
C GLU A 72 -23.28 7.41 4.66
N ARG A 73 -22.38 8.39 4.82
CA ARG A 73 -22.65 9.78 4.43
C ARG A 73 -22.84 9.95 2.92
N VAL A 74 -22.10 9.21 2.11
CA VAL A 74 -22.27 9.18 0.66
C VAL A 74 -23.61 8.52 0.30
N ALA A 75 -23.91 7.36 0.88
CA ALA A 75 -25.16 6.63 0.63
C ALA A 75 -26.40 7.43 1.02
N THR A 76 -26.33 8.19 2.12
CA THR A 76 -27.43 9.06 2.59
C THR A 76 -27.47 10.42 1.88
N GLY A 77 -26.58 10.66 0.90
CA GLY A 77 -26.51 11.92 0.14
C GLY A 77 -26.02 13.13 0.96
N LYS A 78 -25.56 12.93 2.20
CA LYS A 78 -24.99 13.99 3.06
C LYS A 78 -23.62 14.47 2.56
N THR A 79 -22.93 13.67 1.77
CA THR A 79 -21.69 14.05 1.10
C THR A 79 -21.92 14.03 -0.40
N GLY A 80 -21.79 15.18 -1.05
CA GLY A 80 -21.86 15.27 -2.51
C GLY A 80 -20.66 14.59 -3.16
N LEU A 81 -20.91 13.83 -4.23
CA LEU A 81 -19.87 13.33 -5.12
C LEU A 81 -19.48 14.45 -6.09
N LEU A 82 -18.19 14.61 -6.32
CA LEU A 82 -17.63 15.59 -7.24
C LEU A 82 -16.88 14.85 -8.33
N GLU A 83 -17.00 15.34 -9.56
CA GLU A 83 -16.09 14.93 -10.62
C GLU A 83 -14.66 15.36 -10.26
N HIS A 84 -13.69 14.57 -10.70
CA HIS A 84 -12.30 14.75 -10.30
C HIS A 84 -11.75 16.14 -10.69
N SER A 85 -12.11 16.64 -11.87
CA SER A 85 -11.73 17.98 -12.34
C SER A 85 -12.19 19.07 -11.38
N ASP A 86 -13.42 18.95 -10.91
CA ASP A 86 -14.09 19.96 -10.10
C ASP A 86 -13.54 19.93 -8.67
N ALA A 87 -13.25 18.74 -8.15
CA ALA A 87 -12.57 18.56 -6.88
C ALA A 87 -11.16 19.19 -6.89
N MET A 88 -10.42 19.01 -7.99
CA MET A 88 -9.07 19.60 -8.15
C MET A 88 -9.12 21.12 -8.28
N SER A 89 -10.13 21.68 -8.96
CA SER A 89 -10.33 23.13 -9.02
C SER A 89 -10.63 23.71 -7.63
N LEU A 90 -11.55 23.11 -6.87
CA LEU A 90 -11.89 23.54 -5.52
C LEU A 90 -10.70 23.49 -4.56
N LEU A 91 -9.85 22.47 -4.68
CA LEU A 91 -8.62 22.36 -3.90
C LEU A 91 -7.65 23.50 -4.23
N LYS A 92 -7.45 23.79 -5.52
CA LYS A 92 -6.58 24.87 -6.00
C LYS A 92 -7.04 26.22 -5.47
N ASP A 93 -8.34 26.49 -5.52
CA ASP A 93 -8.93 27.74 -5.03
C ASP A 93 -8.77 27.90 -3.52
N ARG A 94 -8.97 26.81 -2.75
CA ARG A 94 -8.74 26.79 -1.29
C ARG A 94 -7.27 27.06 -0.93
N LEU A 95 -6.34 26.48 -1.69
CA LEU A 95 -4.91 26.70 -1.47
C LEU A 95 -4.51 28.14 -1.78
N ALA A 96 -5.05 28.73 -2.85
CA ALA A 96 -4.83 30.13 -3.20
C ALA A 96 -5.37 31.07 -2.10
N ALA A 97 -6.58 30.82 -1.62
CA ALA A 97 -7.18 31.62 -0.54
C ALA A 97 -6.42 31.50 0.80
N ARG A 98 -5.88 30.32 1.13
CA ARG A 98 -5.02 30.14 2.32
C ARG A 98 -3.71 30.91 2.22
N ARG A 99 -3.09 30.93 1.03
CA ARG A 99 -1.85 31.68 0.79
C ARG A 99 -2.07 33.20 0.96
N GLN A 100 -3.20 33.72 0.49
CA GLN A 100 -3.54 35.14 0.62
C GLN A 100 -3.87 35.58 2.05
N LYS A 101 -4.34 34.66 2.92
CA LYS A 101 -4.62 34.95 4.35
C LYS A 101 -3.39 34.95 5.25
N THR A 102 -2.26 34.45 4.76
CA THR A 102 -1.02 34.28 5.56
C THR A 102 0.01 35.38 5.27
N THR A 103 -0.35 36.38 4.45
CA THR A 103 0.41 37.62 4.20
C THR A 103 -0.37 38.79 4.81
#